data_AF-A0A6V8NUR7-F1
#
_entry.id   AF-A0A6V8NUR7-F1
#
_cell.length_a   1.000
_cell.length_b   1.000
_cell.length_c   1.000
_cell.angle_alpha   90.00
_cell.angle_beta   90.00
_cell.angle_gamma   90.00
#
_symmetry.space_group_name_H-M   'P 1'
#
loop_
_entity.id
_entity.type
_entity.pdbx_description
1 polymer ?
#
loop_
_entity_poly.entity_id
_entity_poly.type
_entity_poly.pdbx_seq_one_letter_code
_entity_poly.pdbx_strand_id
1 'polypeptide(L)'
;MERQNRLLCEGLARLGNEVHVITTGHPEGLEFLRKGEVAYHFLKGTPPGRYTTLFWQRSADKFQELHQNINFDLICSHSLGAFGYYRFGDKEREVPYTVVLQGTTLSDLHSIWIGVRQSPTFIEIAKFLYRLGRLIR
;
A
#
# COMPACT_ATOMS: atom_id res chain seq x y z
N MET A 1 -0.65 -6.73 -10.36
CA MET A 1 -1.55 -6.82 -9.19
C MET A 1 -2.04 -8.25 -9.08
N GLU A 2 -1.94 -8.83 -7.89
CA GLU A 2 -2.39 -10.20 -7.63
C GLU A 2 -3.92 -10.28 -7.72
N ARG A 3 -4.46 -11.40 -8.22
CA ARG A 3 -5.90 -11.57 -8.50
C ARG A 3 -6.79 -11.26 -7.30
N GLN A 4 -6.32 -11.57 -6.09
CA GLN A 4 -7.06 -11.38 -4.85
C GLN A 4 -7.26 -9.91 -4.50
N ASN A 5 -6.22 -9.08 -4.61
CA ASN A 5 -6.33 -7.64 -4.33
C ASN A 5 -7.33 -7.00 -5.29
N ARG A 6 -7.32 -7.43 -6.57
CA ARG A 6 -8.29 -6.95 -7.55
C ARG A 6 -9.72 -7.30 -7.14
N LEU A 7 -9.97 -8.56 -6.78
CA LEU A 7 -11.30 -9.00 -6.34
C LEU A 7 -11.77 -8.28 -5.07
N LEU A 8 -10.86 -8.00 -4.13
CA LEU A 8 -11.19 -7.22 -2.94
C LEU A 8 -11.61 -5.80 -3.31
N CYS A 9 -10.81 -5.09 -4.10
CA CYS A 9 -11.13 -3.73 -4.53
C CYS A 9 -12.45 -3.67 -5.31
N GLU A 10 -12.64 -4.59 -6.26
CA GLU A 10 -13.89 -4.67 -7.04
C GLU A 10 -15.09 -5.01 -6.15
N GLY A 11 -14.92 -5.89 -5.15
CA GLY A 11 -15.95 -6.24 -4.18
C GLY A 11 -16.35 -5.06 -3.30
N LEU A 12 -15.37 -4.32 -2.75
CA LEU A 12 -15.61 -3.11 -1.98
C LEU A 12 -16.33 -2.03 -2.80
N ALA A 13 -15.92 -1.84 -4.05
CA ALA A 13 -16.55 -0.86 -4.93
C ALA A 13 -18.02 -1.21 -5.21
N ARG A 14 -18.33 -2.49 -5.47
CA ARG A 14 -19.71 -2.98 -5.65
C ARG A 14 -20.59 -2.82 -4.41
N LEU A 15 -20.00 -2.72 -3.21
CA LEU A 15 -20.72 -2.40 -1.98
C LEU A 15 -20.97 -0.89 -1.82
N GLY A 16 -20.62 -0.07 -2.82
CA GLY A 16 -20.84 1.38 -2.85
C GLY A 16 -19.68 2.21 -2.32
N ASN A 17 -18.51 1.60 -2.05
CA ASN A 17 -17.35 2.34 -1.55
C ASN A 17 -16.56 2.98 -2.71
N GLU A 18 -16.08 4.21 -2.53
CA GLU A 18 -15.13 4.82 -3.47
C GLU A 18 -13.73 4.23 -3.25
N VAL A 19 -13.27 3.41 -4.20
CA VAL A 19 -12.01 2.66 -4.05
C VAL A 19 -10.90 3.24 -4.91
N HIS A 20 -9.84 3.67 -4.25
CA HIS A 20 -8.60 4.15 -4.87
C HIS A 20 -7.44 3.21 -4.55
N VAL A 21 -6.75 2.75 -5.59
CA VAL A 21 -5.59 1.86 -5.50
C VAL A 21 -4.35 2.64 -5.91
N ILE A 22 -3.44 2.84 -4.97
CA ILE A 22 -2.09 3.37 -5.26
C ILE A 22 -1.14 2.19 -5.41
N THR A 23 -0.44 2.10 -6.54
CA THR A 23 0.44 0.96 -6.82
C THR A 23 1.70 1.39 -7.58
N THR A 24 2.66 0.47 -7.73
CA THR A 24 3.91 0.71 -8.47
C THR A 24 3.65 1.16 -9.91
N GLY A 25 4.67 1.64 -10.62
CA GLY A 25 4.56 2.04 -12.02
C GLY A 25 3.94 0.95 -12.90
N HIS A 26 3.19 1.37 -13.92
CA HIS A 26 2.66 0.46 -14.92
C HIS A 26 3.77 0.12 -15.94
N PRO A 27 3.86 -1.14 -16.44
CA PRO A 27 4.86 -1.51 -17.46
C PRO A 27 4.81 -0.65 -18.73
N GLU A 28 3.61 -0.18 -19.09
CA GLU A 28 3.38 0.69 -20.25
C GLU A 28 3.45 2.19 -19.92
N GLY A 29 3.86 2.55 -18.70
CA GLY A 29 3.98 3.95 -18.29
C GLY A 29 2.66 4.68 -18.00
N LEU A 30 1.53 3.96 -17.95
CA LEU A 30 0.25 4.51 -17.48
C LEU A 30 0.41 5.08 -16.07
N GLU A 31 -0.21 6.25 -15.81
CA GLU A 31 -0.24 6.90 -14.50
C GLU A 31 -1.61 6.75 -13.83
N PHE A 32 -2.66 6.56 -14.62
CA PHE A 32 -4.03 6.39 -14.14
C PHE A 32 -4.81 5.40 -14.99
N LEU A 33 -5.67 4.61 -14.35
CA LEU A 33 -6.65 3.76 -15.00
C LEU A 33 -7.91 3.69 -14.12
N ARG A 34 -9.08 3.92 -14.70
CA ARG A 34 -10.35 3.57 -14.05
C ARG A 34 -10.87 2.27 -14.67
N LYS A 35 -11.09 1.25 -13.84
CA LYS A 35 -11.64 -0.04 -14.28
C LYS A 35 -12.87 -0.35 -13.45
N GLY A 36 -14.04 -0.23 -14.08
CA GLY A 36 -15.32 -0.20 -13.36
C GLY A 36 -15.33 0.99 -12.40
N GLU A 37 -15.66 0.73 -11.14
CA GLU A 37 -15.75 1.74 -10.08
C GLU A 37 -14.42 1.96 -9.34
N VAL A 38 -13.36 1.20 -9.67
CA VAL A 38 -12.06 1.31 -9.01
C VAL A 38 -11.13 2.24 -9.77
N ALA A 39 -10.56 3.21 -9.07
CA ALA A 39 -9.54 4.14 -9.57
C ALA A 39 -8.13 3.62 -9.24
N TYR A 40 -7.29 3.40 -10.24
CA TYR A 40 -5.90 2.95 -10.10
C TYR A 40 -4.95 4.09 -10.41
N HIS A 41 -4.03 4.35 -9.47
CA HIS A 41 -2.98 5.36 -9.54
C HIS A 41 -1.63 4.65 -9.57
N PHE A 42 -0.95 4.72 -10.71
CA PHE A 42 0.35 4.08 -10.93
C PHE A 42 1.47 5.10 -10.69
N LEU A 43 2.39 4.76 -9.79
CA LEU A 43 3.45 5.68 -9.40
C LEU A 43 4.55 5.70 -10.47
N LYS A 44 4.57 6.77 -11.27
CA LYS A 44 5.63 7.06 -12.25
C LYS A 44 7.01 6.86 -11.63
N GLY A 45 7.95 6.32 -12.39
CA GLY A 45 9.36 6.16 -11.98
C GLY A 45 9.61 5.17 -10.82
N THR A 46 8.60 4.38 -10.44
CA THR A 46 8.79 3.22 -9.56
C THR A 46 8.78 1.94 -10.38
N PRO A 47 9.62 0.94 -10.07
CA PRO A 47 9.68 -0.30 -10.83
C PRO A 47 8.37 -1.10 -10.70
N PRO A 48 7.75 -1.54 -11.81
CA PRO A 48 6.52 -2.32 -11.77
C PRO A 48 6.66 -3.59 -10.91
N GLY A 49 5.72 -3.78 -9.98
CA GLY A 49 5.64 -4.98 -9.15
C GLY A 49 6.71 -5.12 -8.06
N ARG A 50 7.58 -4.12 -7.87
CA ARG A 50 8.65 -4.15 -6.86
C ARG A 50 8.50 -3.03 -5.83
N TYR A 51 8.46 -3.42 -4.56
CA TYR A 51 8.55 -2.47 -3.46
C TYR A 51 9.99 -2.00 -3.27
N THR A 52 10.15 -0.68 -3.21
CA THR A 52 11.41 0.02 -3.01
C THR A 52 11.17 1.18 -2.06
N THR A 53 12.23 1.75 -1.49
CA THR A 53 12.12 2.98 -0.69
C THR A 53 11.44 4.10 -1.47
N LEU A 54 11.75 4.23 -2.76
CA LEU A 54 11.12 5.21 -3.65
C LEU A 54 9.61 4.95 -3.81
N PHE A 55 9.20 3.69 -3.95
CA PHE A 55 7.79 3.32 -3.98
C PHE A 55 7.07 3.73 -2.70
N TRP A 56 7.64 3.44 -1.52
CA TRP A 56 7.03 3.78 -0.24
C TRP A 56 6.92 5.29 -0.01
N GLN A 57 7.93 6.06 -0.42
CA GLN A 57 7.85 7.51 -0.35
C GLN A 57 6.76 8.04 -1.30
N ARG A 58 6.81 7.66 -2.58
CA ARG A 58 5.84 8.13 -3.57
C ARG A 58 4.41 7.69 -3.30
N SER A 59 4.20 6.53 -2.66
CA SER A 59 2.87 6.09 -2.28
C SER A 59 2.30 6.95 -1.15
N ALA A 60 3.12 7.37 -0.19
CA ALA A 60 2.72 8.30 0.86
C ALA A 60 2.41 9.69 0.28
N ASP A 61 3.28 10.21 -0.59
CA ASP A 61 3.08 11.51 -1.24
C ASP A 61 1.78 11.53 -2.06
N LYS A 62 1.57 10.49 -2.90
CA LYS A 62 0.34 10.37 -3.71
C LYS A 62 -0.90 10.20 -2.83
N PHE A 63 -0.79 9.48 -1.71
CA PHE A 63 -1.90 9.38 -0.76
C PHE A 63 -2.26 10.76 -0.19
N GLN A 64 -1.27 11.55 0.26
CA GLN A 64 -1.50 12.89 0.80
C GLN A 64 -2.15 13.82 -0.24
N GLU A 65 -1.64 13.82 -1.48
CA GLU A 65 -2.20 14.57 -2.61
C GLU A 65 -3.68 14.23 -2.84
N LEU A 66 -4.01 12.94 -2.86
CA LEU A 66 -5.37 12.47 -3.09
C LEU A 66 -6.28 12.75 -1.88
N HIS A 67 -5.77 12.54 -0.66
CA HIS A 67 -6.54 12.72 0.56
C HIS A 67 -6.95 14.17 0.80
N GLN A 68 -6.17 15.15 0.35
CA GLN A 68 -6.54 16.57 0.39
C GLN A 68 -7.85 16.89 -0.34
N ASN A 69 -8.20 16.09 -1.36
CA ASN A 69 -9.38 16.33 -2.19
C ASN A 69 -10.51 15.32 -1.93
N ILE A 70 -10.16 14.05 -1.69
CA ILE A 70 -11.11 12.95 -1.57
C ILE A 70 -11.52 12.72 -0.11
N ASN A 71 -10.66 13.05 0.86
CA ASN A 71 -10.88 12.78 2.29
C ASN A 71 -11.16 11.29 2.60
N PHE A 72 -10.24 10.39 2.25
CA PHE A 72 -10.34 8.96 2.57
C PHE A 72 -10.62 8.64 4.05
N ASP A 73 -11.56 7.73 4.29
CA ASP A 73 -11.91 7.24 5.63
C ASP A 73 -11.05 6.06 6.11
N LEU A 74 -10.44 5.30 5.18
CA LEU A 74 -9.71 4.08 5.50
C LEU A 74 -8.58 3.80 4.51
N ILE A 75 -7.41 3.41 5.03
CA ILE A 75 -6.33 2.83 4.25
C ILE A 75 -6.35 1.31 4.40
N CYS A 76 -6.48 0.58 3.29
CA CYS A 76 -6.35 -0.88 3.29
C CYS A 76 -5.10 -1.29 2.51
N SER A 77 -4.15 -1.94 3.19
CA SER A 77 -2.92 -2.44 2.57
C SER A 77 -2.85 -3.94 2.54
N HIS A 78 -2.34 -4.46 1.43
CA HIS A 78 -1.88 -5.84 1.35
C HIS A 78 -0.38 -5.92 1.61
N SER A 79 0.01 -6.77 2.57
CA SER A 79 1.41 -6.92 2.98
C SER A 79 2.03 -5.55 3.37
N LEU A 80 3.26 -5.27 2.94
CA LEU A 80 4.02 -4.05 3.26
C LEU A 80 3.65 -2.81 2.41
N GLY A 81 2.52 -2.80 1.71
CA GLY A 81 2.08 -1.68 0.87
C GLY A 81 1.92 -0.35 1.63
N ALA A 82 1.33 -0.40 2.83
CA ALA A 82 1.11 0.76 3.70
C ALA A 82 2.34 1.17 4.53
N PHE A 83 3.48 0.46 4.43
CA PHE A 83 4.68 0.85 5.17
C PHE A 83 5.13 2.27 4.81
N GLY A 84 4.90 2.70 3.56
CA GLY A 84 5.12 4.07 3.12
C GLY A 84 4.34 5.10 3.94
N TYR A 85 3.04 4.87 4.14
CA TYR A 85 2.21 5.74 4.98
C TYR A 85 2.67 5.75 6.44
N TYR A 86 3.02 4.60 7.02
CA TYR A 86 3.56 4.56 8.38
C TYR A 86 4.86 5.37 8.55
N ARG A 87 5.74 5.30 7.54
CA ARG A 87 7.09 5.89 7.61
C ARG A 87 7.12 7.36 7.22
N PHE A 88 6.38 7.74 6.19
CA PHE A 88 6.45 9.04 5.52
C PHE A 88 5.11 9.80 5.56
N GLY A 89 4.03 9.16 5.99
CA GLY A 89 2.73 9.78 6.13
C GLY A 89 2.71 10.86 7.22
N ASP A 90 1.75 11.76 7.07
CA ASP A 90 1.49 12.80 8.05
C ASP A 90 0.84 12.14 9.27
N LYS A 91 1.51 12.22 10.43
CA LYS A 91 1.05 11.60 11.67
C LYS A 91 -0.05 12.39 12.36
N GLU A 92 -0.30 13.63 11.93
CA GLU A 92 -1.36 14.48 12.49
C GLU A 92 -2.71 14.24 11.79
N ARG A 93 -2.70 13.65 10.59
CA ARG A 93 -3.90 13.23 9.84
C ARG A 93 -4.05 11.72 9.93
N GLU A 94 -4.50 11.25 11.09
CA GLU A 94 -4.69 9.82 11.37
C GLU A 94 -5.90 9.25 10.61
N VAL A 95 -5.66 8.82 9.37
CA VAL A 95 -6.61 7.93 8.69
C VAL A 95 -6.37 6.52 9.22
N PRO A 96 -7.39 5.82 9.73
CA PRO A 96 -7.26 4.43 10.14
C PRO A 96 -6.65 3.59 9.03
N TYR A 97 -5.70 2.72 9.37
CA TYR A 97 -5.09 1.79 8.40
C TYR A 97 -5.23 0.34 8.86
N THR A 98 -5.61 -0.53 7.93
CA THR A 98 -5.65 -1.98 8.12
C THR A 98 -4.68 -2.67 7.17
N VAL A 99 -4.08 -3.76 7.65
CA VAL A 99 -3.13 -4.56 6.88
C VAL A 99 -3.64 -5.98 6.77
N VAL A 100 -3.95 -6.40 5.54
CA VAL A 100 -4.30 -7.78 5.22
C VAL A 100 -3.02 -8.54 4.92
N LEU A 101 -2.66 -9.45 5.83
CA LEU A 101 -1.61 -10.44 5.66
C LEU A 101 -2.26 -11.77 5.27
N GLN A 102 -1.87 -12.36 4.14
CA GLN A 102 -2.37 -13.68 3.76
C GLN A 102 -1.48 -14.80 4.32
N GLY A 103 -2.08 -15.95 4.63
CA GLY A 103 -1.52 -16.98 5.51
C GLY A 103 -0.47 -17.93 4.90
N THR A 104 -0.19 -17.85 3.61
CA THR A 104 0.88 -18.63 2.95
C THR A 104 2.22 -17.89 2.89
N THR A 105 2.26 -16.67 3.41
CA THR A 105 3.26 -15.64 3.10
C THR A 105 4.41 -15.57 4.11
N LEU A 106 4.71 -16.56 4.96
CA LEU A 106 5.95 -16.46 5.77
C LEU A 106 7.20 -16.52 4.86
N SER A 107 7.19 -17.37 3.83
CA SER A 107 8.26 -17.50 2.82
C SER A 107 8.31 -16.32 1.83
N ASP A 108 7.16 -15.77 1.47
CA ASP A 108 7.08 -14.61 0.57
C ASP A 108 7.39 -13.30 1.31
N LEU A 109 6.94 -13.16 2.57
CA LEU A 109 7.46 -12.13 3.46
C LEU A 109 8.95 -12.36 3.66
N HIS A 110 9.45 -13.59 3.82
CA HIS A 110 10.88 -13.86 3.94
C HIS A 110 11.66 -13.38 2.70
N SER A 111 11.11 -13.53 1.49
CA SER A 111 11.75 -13.04 0.26
C SER A 111 11.77 -11.50 0.19
N ILE A 112 10.65 -10.86 0.53
CA ILE A 112 10.58 -9.39 0.66
C ILE A 112 11.50 -8.93 1.81
N TRP A 113 11.60 -9.70 2.89
CA TRP A 113 12.40 -9.46 4.10
C TRP A 113 13.89 -9.61 3.85
N ILE A 114 14.33 -10.60 3.07
CA ILE A 114 15.73 -10.71 2.60
C ILE A 114 16.09 -9.47 1.79
N GLY A 115 15.23 -9.06 0.85
CA GLY A 115 15.45 -7.88 0.02
C GLY A 115 15.55 -6.58 0.84
N VAL A 116 14.84 -6.50 1.97
CA VAL A 116 14.83 -5.31 2.82
C VAL A 116 15.84 -5.38 3.98
N ARG A 117 16.30 -6.57 4.39
CA ARG A 117 17.32 -6.75 5.45
C ARG A 117 18.68 -6.19 5.05
N GLN A 118 18.93 -6.03 3.75
CA GLN A 118 20.10 -5.33 3.22
C GLN A 118 19.95 -3.79 3.20
N SER A 119 18.77 -3.27 3.57
CA SER A 119 18.48 -1.84 3.62
C SER A 119 18.47 -1.33 5.07
N PRO A 120 18.94 -0.10 5.34
CA PRO A 120 18.86 0.53 6.68
C PRO A 120 17.41 0.70 7.20
N THR A 121 16.39 0.42 6.38
CA THR A 121 14.97 0.50 6.74
C THR A 121 14.46 -0.67 7.59
N PHE A 122 15.26 -1.71 7.80
CA PHE A 122 14.88 -2.94 8.51
C PHE A 122 14.29 -2.70 9.92
N ILE A 123 14.95 -1.86 10.73
CA ILE A 123 14.52 -1.59 12.11
C ILE A 123 13.12 -0.96 12.14
N GLU A 124 12.81 -0.13 11.16
CA GLU A 124 11.53 0.60 11.09
C GLU A 124 10.38 -0.31 10.65
N ILE A 125 10.67 -1.30 9.81
CA ILE A 125 9.70 -2.35 9.45
C ILE A 125 9.43 -3.27 10.65
N ALA A 126 10.46 -3.64 11.41
CA ALA A 126 10.27 -4.43 12.63
C ALA A 126 9.38 -3.68 13.65
N LYS A 127 9.60 -2.37 13.83
CA LYS A 127 8.74 -1.51 14.67
C LYS A 127 7.30 -1.43 14.14
N PHE A 128 7.13 -1.28 12.82
CA PHE A 128 5.81 -1.25 12.18
C PHE A 128 5.02 -2.54 12.45
N LEU A 129 5.64 -3.70 12.23
CA LEU A 129 5.03 -5.01 12.47
C LEU A 129 4.71 -5.22 13.96
N TYR A 130 5.60 -4.79 14.86
CA TYR A 130 5.35 -4.83 16.30
C TYR A 130 4.13 -3.98 16.69
N ARG A 131 3.98 -2.78 16.12
CA ARG A 131 2.80 -1.93 16.36
C ARG A 131 1.52 -2.56 15.84
N LEU A 132 1.55 -3.17 14.64
CA LEU A 132 0.41 -3.94 14.10
C LEU A 132 0.00 -5.08 15.04
N GLY A 133 0.96 -5.84 15.58
CA GLY A 133 0.69 -6.93 16.52
C GLY A 133 0.07 -6.48 17.85
N ARG A 134 0.24 -5.21 18.24
CA ARG A 134 -0.42 -4.62 19.42
C ARG A 134 -1.82 -4.07 19.15
N LEU A 135 -2.17 -3.77 17.90
CA LEU A 135 -3.50 -3.29 17.50
C LEU A 135 -4.52 -4.42 17.31
N ILE A 136 -4.06 -5.68 17.25
CA ILE A 136 -4.88 -6.88 17.02
C ILE A 136 -5.12 -7.66 18.34
N ARG A 137 -4.73 -7.10 19.50
CA ARG A 137 -4.99 -7.63 20.84
C ARG A 137 -5.94 -6.70 21.59
#